data_AF-A0A6S7J5B5-F1
#
_entry.id   AF-A0A6S7J5B5-F1
#
_cell.length_a   1.000
_cell.length_b   1.000
_cell.length_c   1.000
_cell.angle_alpha   90.00
_cell.angle_beta   90.00
_cell.angle_gamma   90.00
#
_symmetry.space_group_name_H-M   'P 1'
#
loop_
_entity.id
_entity.type
_entity.pdbx_description
1 polymer ?
#
loop_
_entity_poly.entity_id
_entity_poly.type
_entity_poly.pdbx_seq_one_letter_code
_entity_poly.pdbx_strand_id
1 'polypeptide(L)'
;MAQTISTSKKELEAIFDAKFNSISNTVVEMNDLMKFFNTSFEEVKIKVSNLENKIDEVTKENDFLKQESLKLSKENAKLVNVTNILSKEINDIQQYQQRDCCEITGLLVLPGENTNELVKKVGSLMDLELTDEDISVSHRLPKNEASYSSRLSDGSRKKLAGKTTKALILAEY
;
A
#
# COMPACT_ATOMS: atom_id res chain seq x y z
N MET A 1 -87.55 40.64 -43.35
CA MET A 1 -86.23 40.50 -44.01
C MET A 1 -85.14 41.36 -43.36
N ALA A 2 -85.30 42.69 -43.24
CA ALA A 2 -84.25 43.56 -42.68
C ALA A 2 -83.84 43.22 -41.23
N GLN A 3 -84.82 42.89 -40.38
CA GLN A 3 -84.59 42.58 -38.96
C GLN A 3 -83.85 41.25 -38.74
N THR A 4 -84.08 40.26 -39.61
CA THR A 4 -83.43 38.94 -39.63
C THR A 4 -81.96 39.04 -40.06
N ILE A 5 -81.66 39.88 -41.07
CA ILE A 5 -80.28 40.11 -41.53
C ILE A 5 -79.45 40.82 -40.45
N SER A 6 -80.04 41.78 -39.73
CA SER A 6 -79.38 42.45 -38.62
C SER A 6 -79.08 41.51 -37.43
N THR A 7 -79.90 40.48 -37.21
CA THR A 7 -79.68 39.52 -36.12
C THR A 7 -78.55 38.56 -36.48
N SER A 8 -78.55 38.01 -37.69
CA SER A 8 -77.48 37.14 -38.16
C SER A 8 -76.11 37.83 -38.21
N LYS A 9 -76.06 39.14 -38.54
CA LYS A 9 -74.82 39.91 -38.50
C LYS A 9 -74.23 40.01 -37.09
N LYS A 10 -75.07 40.30 -36.09
CA LYS A 10 -74.65 40.37 -34.67
C LYS A 10 -74.17 39.02 -34.14
N GLU A 11 -74.83 37.94 -34.51
CA GLU A 11 -74.41 36.58 -34.15
C GLU A 11 -73.05 36.24 -34.75
N LEU A 12 -72.80 36.65 -36.00
CA LEU A 12 -71.52 36.43 -36.67
C LEU A 12 -70.38 37.23 -36.01
N GLU A 13 -70.63 38.48 -35.63
CA GLU A 13 -69.69 39.32 -34.88
C GLU A 13 -69.36 38.67 -33.52
N ALA A 14 -70.37 38.19 -32.80
CA ALA A 14 -70.16 37.51 -31.51
C ALA A 14 -69.34 36.22 -31.63
N ILE A 15 -69.58 35.41 -32.67
CA ILE A 15 -68.80 34.19 -32.94
C ILE A 15 -67.36 34.54 -33.30
N PHE A 16 -67.16 35.59 -34.11
CA PHE A 16 -65.84 36.06 -34.48
C PHE A 16 -65.05 36.51 -33.26
N ASP A 17 -65.63 37.37 -32.42
CA ASP A 17 -64.99 37.86 -31.20
C ASP A 17 -64.66 36.72 -30.24
N ALA A 18 -65.58 35.76 -30.06
CA ALA A 18 -65.33 34.60 -29.21
C ALA A 18 -64.13 33.76 -29.69
N LYS A 19 -64.05 33.48 -31.00
CA LYS A 19 -62.92 32.72 -31.58
C LYS A 19 -61.63 33.53 -31.57
N PHE A 20 -61.70 34.82 -31.90
CA PHE A 20 -60.54 35.71 -31.89
C PHE A 20 -59.95 35.83 -30.48
N ASN A 21 -60.79 36.04 -29.47
CA ASN A 21 -60.37 36.08 -28.08
C ASN A 21 -59.80 34.74 -27.60
N SER A 22 -60.40 33.61 -28.01
CA SER A 22 -59.85 32.28 -27.71
C SER A 22 -58.45 32.11 -28.29
N ILE A 23 -58.22 32.51 -29.55
CA ILE A 23 -56.90 32.44 -30.20
C ILE A 23 -55.93 33.38 -29.48
N SER A 24 -56.35 34.62 -29.21
CA SER A 24 -55.54 35.61 -28.49
C SER A 24 -55.04 35.07 -27.15
N ASN A 25 -55.93 34.44 -26.37
CA ASN A 25 -55.58 33.82 -25.09
C ASN A 25 -54.55 32.69 -25.25
N THR A 26 -54.74 31.79 -26.23
CA THR A 26 -53.76 30.72 -26.48
C THR A 26 -52.38 31.25 -26.90
N VAL A 27 -52.34 32.35 -27.65
CA VAL A 27 -51.08 33.01 -28.05
C VAL A 27 -50.37 33.60 -26.83
N VAL A 28 -51.12 34.18 -25.89
CA VAL A 28 -50.56 34.69 -24.63
C VAL A 28 -49.96 33.56 -23.80
N GLU A 29 -50.70 32.46 -23.61
CA GLU A 29 -50.22 31.28 -22.86
C GLU A 29 -48.96 30.67 -23.50
N MET A 30 -48.93 30.56 -24.84
CA MET A 30 -47.74 30.10 -25.55
C MET A 30 -46.53 31.01 -25.32
N ASN A 31 -46.75 32.32 -25.27
CA ASN A 31 -45.67 33.28 -25.04
C ASN A 31 -45.08 33.14 -23.63
N ASP A 32 -45.92 32.88 -22.62
CA ASP A 32 -45.47 32.68 -21.24
C ASP A 32 -44.70 31.35 -21.08
N LEU A 33 -45.18 30.27 -21.72
CA LEU A 33 -44.43 29.01 -21.80
C LEU A 33 -43.07 29.19 -22.50
N MET A 34 -43.03 30.00 -23.56
CA MET A 34 -41.79 30.25 -24.29
C MET A 34 -40.78 31.05 -23.48
N LYS A 35 -41.23 32.02 -22.66
CA LYS A 35 -40.36 32.71 -21.70
C LYS A 35 -39.81 31.75 -20.66
N PHE A 36 -40.67 30.92 -20.06
CA PHE A 36 -40.23 29.92 -19.07
C PHE A 36 -39.20 28.94 -19.65
N PHE A 37 -39.43 28.46 -20.88
CA PHE A 37 -38.50 27.57 -21.57
C PHE A 37 -37.16 28.25 -21.84
N ASN A 38 -37.16 29.51 -22.31
CA ASN A 38 -35.94 30.27 -22.52
C ASN A 38 -35.12 30.45 -21.23
N THR A 39 -35.77 30.79 -20.11
CA THR A 39 -35.09 30.90 -18.82
C THR A 39 -34.47 29.56 -18.41
N SER A 40 -35.23 28.47 -18.51
CA SER A 40 -34.75 27.12 -18.18
C SER A 40 -33.59 26.70 -19.09
N PHE A 41 -33.64 27.06 -20.37
CA PHE A 41 -32.59 26.75 -21.33
C PHE A 41 -31.28 27.48 -21.02
N GLU A 42 -31.35 28.77 -20.67
CA GLU A 42 -30.15 29.53 -20.27
C GLU A 42 -29.55 28.99 -18.97
N GLU A 43 -30.36 28.58 -18.00
CA GLU A 43 -29.84 27.92 -16.79
C GLU A 43 -29.12 26.61 -17.10
N VAL A 44 -29.67 25.78 -17.98
CA VAL A 44 -29.04 24.52 -18.42
C VAL A 44 -27.72 24.83 -19.11
N LYS A 45 -27.68 25.83 -20.00
CA LYS A 45 -26.47 26.24 -20.71
C LYS A 45 -25.36 26.67 -19.76
N ILE A 46 -25.68 27.44 -18.73
CA ILE A 46 -24.70 27.83 -17.68
C ILE A 46 -24.19 26.60 -16.93
N LYS A 47 -25.09 25.68 -16.54
CA LYS A 47 -24.70 24.45 -15.84
C LYS A 47 -23.80 23.55 -16.71
N VAL A 48 -24.10 23.42 -18.00
CA VAL A 48 -23.27 22.67 -18.96
C VAL A 48 -21.87 23.27 -19.06
N SER A 49 -21.76 24.59 -19.24
CA SER A 49 -20.45 25.26 -19.30
C SER A 49 -19.64 25.08 -18.00
N ASN A 50 -20.30 25.15 -16.84
CA ASN A 50 -19.64 24.91 -15.56
C ASN A 50 -19.17 23.45 -15.41
N LEU A 51 -19.92 22.48 -15.94
CA LEU A 51 -19.53 21.07 -15.93
C LEU A 51 -18.34 20.82 -16.86
N GLU A 52 -18.32 21.43 -18.05
CA GLU A 52 -17.19 21.34 -18.99
C GLU A 52 -15.89 21.83 -18.32
N ASN A 53 -15.93 22.99 -17.65
CA ASN A 53 -14.76 23.51 -16.92
C ASN A 53 -14.28 22.56 -15.81
N LYS A 54 -15.22 21.99 -15.03
CA LYS A 54 -14.87 21.02 -13.97
C LYS A 54 -14.30 19.73 -14.52
N ILE A 55 -14.79 19.26 -15.67
CA ILE A 55 -14.26 18.08 -16.35
C ILE A 55 -12.82 18.34 -16.79
N ASP A 56 -12.52 19.52 -17.33
CA ASP A 56 -11.16 19.90 -17.74
C ASP A 56 -10.20 19.97 -16.54
N GLU A 57 -10.64 20.53 -15.41
CA GLU A 57 -9.86 20.57 -14.17
C GLU A 57 -9.53 19.17 -13.65
N VAL A 58 -10.56 18.32 -13.52
CA VAL A 58 -10.40 16.92 -13.07
C VAL A 58 -9.49 16.14 -14.01
N THR A 59 -9.59 16.37 -15.32
CA THR A 59 -8.74 15.68 -16.30
C THR A 59 -7.27 16.06 -16.12
N LYS A 60 -6.97 17.35 -15.91
CA LYS A 60 -5.60 17.83 -15.64
C LYS A 60 -5.02 17.26 -14.35
N GLU A 61 -5.81 17.25 -13.28
CA GLU A 61 -5.39 16.70 -11.99
C GLU A 61 -5.11 15.19 -12.10
N ASN A 62 -5.97 14.45 -12.80
CA ASN A 62 -5.80 13.01 -12.99
C ASN A 62 -4.53 12.68 -13.80
N ASP A 63 -4.22 13.47 -14.83
CA ASP A 63 -2.98 13.31 -15.59
C ASP A 63 -1.74 13.62 -14.75
N PHE A 64 -1.80 14.65 -13.91
CA PHE A 64 -0.72 14.96 -12.96
C PHE A 64 -0.51 13.83 -11.95
N LEU A 65 -1.59 13.33 -11.32
CA LEU A 65 -1.53 12.24 -10.35
C LEU A 65 -0.98 10.95 -10.97
N LYS A 66 -1.34 10.63 -12.21
CA LYS A 66 -0.76 9.49 -12.94
C LYS A 66 0.75 9.65 -13.12
N GLN A 67 1.23 10.84 -13.47
CA GLN A 67 2.67 11.10 -13.64
C GLN A 67 3.42 10.96 -12.31
N GLU A 68 2.87 11.50 -11.22
CA GLU A 68 3.46 11.39 -9.89
C GLU A 68 3.49 9.94 -9.40
N SER A 69 2.40 9.19 -9.59
CA SER A 69 2.32 7.77 -9.26
C SER A 69 3.38 6.95 -10.02
N LEU A 70 3.59 7.22 -11.32
CA LEU A 70 4.65 6.59 -12.11
C LEU A 70 6.05 6.92 -11.58
N LYS A 71 6.28 8.17 -11.15
CA LYS A 71 7.56 8.59 -10.59
C LYS A 71 7.85 7.88 -9.26
N LEU A 72 6.87 7.88 -8.35
CA LEU A 72 6.97 7.21 -7.06
C LEU A 72 7.19 5.70 -7.22
N SER A 73 6.47 5.07 -8.15
CA SER A 73 6.64 3.64 -8.45
C SER A 73 8.08 3.31 -8.91
N LYS A 74 8.66 4.14 -9.79
CA LYS A 74 10.06 3.97 -10.23
C LYS A 74 11.06 4.16 -9.09
N GLU A 75 10.82 5.13 -8.21
CA GLU A 75 11.69 5.38 -7.05
C GLU A 75 11.62 4.23 -6.05
N ASN A 76 10.42 3.73 -5.74
CA ASN A 76 10.23 2.57 -4.90
C ASN A 76 10.95 1.33 -5.46
N ALA A 77 10.87 1.08 -6.77
CA ALA A 77 11.59 -0.03 -7.39
C ALA A 77 13.11 0.08 -7.22
N LYS A 78 13.67 1.29 -7.34
CA LYS A 78 15.10 1.53 -7.10
C LYS A 78 15.47 1.28 -5.64
N LEU A 79 14.68 1.81 -4.71
CA LEU A 79 14.92 1.63 -3.28
C LEU A 79 14.87 0.16 -2.89
N VAL A 80 13.87 -0.60 -3.36
CA VAL A 80 13.77 -2.05 -3.14
C VAL A 80 15.01 -2.79 -3.65
N ASN A 81 15.54 -2.40 -4.81
CA ASN A 81 16.76 -3.02 -5.33
C ASN A 81 17.97 -2.72 -4.44
N VAL A 82 18.12 -1.47 -3.99
CA VAL A 82 19.22 -1.07 -3.10
C VAL A 82 19.12 -1.81 -1.76
N THR A 83 17.93 -1.89 -1.16
CA THR A 83 17.76 -2.62 0.11
C THR A 83 18.07 -4.10 -0.04
N ASN A 84 17.68 -4.72 -1.16
CA ASN A 84 18.01 -6.12 -1.44
C ASN A 84 19.52 -6.33 -1.60
N ILE A 85 20.24 -5.42 -2.26
CA ILE A 85 21.70 -5.49 -2.40
C ILE A 85 22.36 -5.35 -1.03
N LEU A 86 22.01 -4.30 -0.28
CA LEU A 86 22.56 -4.05 1.05
C LEU A 86 22.27 -5.20 2.01
N SER A 87 21.08 -5.80 1.95
CA SER A 87 20.73 -6.96 2.76
C SER A 87 21.62 -8.17 2.45
N LYS A 88 22.00 -8.38 1.18
CA LYS A 88 22.93 -9.44 0.80
C LYS A 88 24.33 -9.14 1.30
N GLU A 89 24.82 -7.93 1.09
CA GLU A 89 26.15 -7.51 1.56
C GLU A 89 26.28 -7.62 3.08
N ILE A 90 25.25 -7.22 3.85
CA ILE A 90 25.23 -7.40 5.31
C ILE A 90 25.30 -8.87 5.68
N ASN A 91 24.52 -9.72 5.02
CA ASN A 91 24.56 -11.16 5.27
C ASN A 91 25.95 -11.74 4.96
N ASP A 92 26.57 -11.33 3.85
CA ASP A 92 27.89 -11.83 3.47
C ASP A 92 28.97 -11.38 4.47
N ILE A 93 28.91 -10.13 4.95
CA ILE A 93 29.78 -9.63 6.01
C ILE A 93 29.56 -10.42 7.32
N GLN A 94 28.31 -10.67 7.70
CA GLN A 94 27.98 -11.44 8.89
C GLN A 94 28.46 -12.89 8.80
N GLN A 95 28.39 -13.51 7.62
CA GLN A 95 28.94 -14.84 7.39
C GLN A 95 30.47 -14.81 7.45
N TYR A 96 31.10 -13.81 6.86
CA TYR A 96 32.55 -13.63 6.89
C TYR A 96 33.06 -13.49 8.33
N GLN A 97 32.39 -12.70 9.16
CA GLN A 97 32.71 -12.55 10.60
C GLN A 97 32.57 -13.84 11.40
N GLN A 98 31.76 -14.80 10.92
CA GLN A 98 31.52 -16.08 11.59
C GLN A 98 32.41 -17.21 11.07
N ARG A 99 33.19 -16.97 10.02
CA ARG A 99 34.05 -17.99 9.39
C ARG A 99 35.01 -18.64 10.39
N ASP A 100 35.57 -17.82 11.29
CA ASP A 100 36.57 -18.24 12.27
C ASP A 100 35.91 -18.48 13.66
N CYS A 101 34.58 -18.63 13.70
CA CYS A 101 33.83 -18.99 14.91
C CYS A 101 33.38 -20.45 14.86
N CYS A 102 33.55 -21.17 15.98
CA CYS A 102 33.04 -22.52 16.16
C CYS A 102 31.88 -22.52 17.16
N GLU A 103 30.84 -23.31 16.87
CA GLU A 103 29.67 -23.50 17.73
C GLU A 103 29.71 -24.91 18.34
N ILE A 104 29.89 -25.00 19.66
CA ILE A 104 29.92 -26.25 20.43
C ILE A 104 28.56 -26.44 21.10
N THR A 105 27.76 -27.37 20.58
CA THR A 105 26.41 -27.68 21.07
C THR A 105 26.42 -28.87 22.06
N GLY A 106 25.33 -29.04 22.81
CA GLY A 106 25.13 -30.25 23.64
C GLY A 106 25.81 -30.23 25.01
N LEU A 107 26.46 -29.13 25.38
CA LEU A 107 27.09 -28.98 26.70
C LEU A 107 26.06 -28.59 27.75
N LEU A 108 26.11 -29.24 28.92
CA LEU A 108 25.37 -28.80 30.10
C LEU A 108 25.92 -27.45 30.58
N VAL A 109 25.08 -26.65 31.23
CA VAL A 109 25.51 -25.37 31.81
C VAL A 109 25.60 -25.47 33.31
N LEU A 110 26.77 -25.11 33.81
CA LEU A 110 27.07 -25.06 35.23
C LEU A 110 27.24 -23.60 35.67
N PRO A 111 26.75 -23.21 36.87
CA PRO A 111 26.99 -21.88 37.40
C PRO A 111 28.48 -21.67 37.66
N GLY A 112 29.02 -20.52 37.24
CA GLY A 112 30.45 -20.19 37.39
C GLY A 112 31.39 -20.98 36.47
N GLU A 113 30.87 -21.61 35.41
CA GLU A 113 31.70 -22.32 34.44
C GLU A 113 32.68 -21.39 33.70
N ASN A 114 33.91 -21.88 33.49
CA ASN A 114 34.87 -21.23 32.60
C ASN A 114 34.70 -21.80 31.18
N THR A 115 34.27 -20.95 30.25
CA THR A 115 34.02 -21.37 28.86
C THR A 115 35.32 -21.67 28.10
N ASN A 116 36.45 -21.04 28.42
CA ASN A 116 37.74 -21.36 27.78
C ASN A 116 38.17 -22.79 28.14
N GLU A 117 38.03 -23.18 29.41
CA GLU A 117 38.34 -24.56 29.84
C GLU A 117 37.46 -25.60 29.15
N LEU A 118 36.18 -25.29 28.94
CA LEU A 118 35.28 -26.17 28.19
C LEU A 118 35.74 -26.36 26.75
N VAL A 119 36.16 -25.28 26.09
CA VAL A 119 36.70 -25.35 24.72
C VAL A 119 37.96 -26.22 24.67
N LYS A 120 38.93 -26.01 25.59
CA LYS A 120 40.15 -26.84 25.64
C LYS A 120 39.85 -28.32 25.92
N LYS A 121 38.91 -28.61 26.83
CA LYS A 121 38.47 -29.99 27.11
C LYS A 121 37.85 -30.65 25.88
N VAL A 122 37.02 -29.91 25.14
CA VAL A 122 36.43 -30.41 23.89
C VAL A 122 37.49 -30.59 22.81
N GLY A 123 38.44 -29.65 22.66
CA GLY A 123 39.56 -29.77 21.74
C GLY A 123 40.43 -30.99 22.03
N SER A 124 40.77 -31.23 23.30
CA SER A 124 41.54 -32.40 23.72
C SER A 124 40.83 -33.73 23.43
N LEU A 125 39.49 -33.77 23.48
CA LEU A 125 38.71 -34.96 23.07
C LEU A 125 38.74 -35.20 21.55
N MET A 126 39.12 -34.19 20.77
CA MET A 126 39.28 -34.26 19.32
C MET A 126 40.77 -34.31 18.91
N ASP A 127 41.66 -34.61 19.86
CA ASP A 127 43.12 -34.64 19.68
C ASP A 127 43.71 -33.30 19.20
N LEU A 128 43.10 -32.18 19.60
CA LEU A 128 43.58 -30.82 19.37
C LEU A 128 44.18 -30.23 20.67
N GLU A 129 45.45 -29.84 20.61
CA GLU A 129 46.13 -29.14 21.70
C GLU A 129 45.85 -27.63 21.59
N LEU A 130 44.79 -27.16 22.27
CA LEU A 130 44.41 -25.75 22.30
C LEU A 130 44.98 -25.05 23.56
N THR A 131 45.63 -23.91 23.36
CA THR A 131 46.07 -23.02 24.45
C THR A 131 45.10 -21.86 24.66
N ASP A 132 45.38 -20.96 25.62
CA ASP A 132 44.54 -19.76 25.81
C ASP A 132 44.72 -18.75 24.68
N GLU A 133 45.89 -18.75 24.03
CA GLU A 133 46.22 -17.87 22.91
C GLU A 133 45.39 -18.20 21.65
N ASP A 134 45.02 -19.47 21.47
CA ASP A 134 44.16 -19.90 20.35
C ASP A 134 42.69 -19.46 20.50
N ILE A 135 42.30 -19.04 21.71
CA ILE A 135 40.91 -18.67 22.04
C ILE A 135 40.83 -17.16 22.23
N SER A 136 40.30 -16.47 21.22
CA SER A 136 40.09 -15.02 21.30
C SER A 136 38.97 -14.66 22.28
N VAL A 137 37.79 -15.25 22.08
CA VAL A 137 36.61 -15.01 22.91
C VAL A 137 35.80 -16.28 23.01
N SER A 138 35.47 -16.73 24.23
CA SER A 138 34.49 -17.80 24.43
C SER A 138 33.33 -17.31 25.30
N HIS A 139 32.11 -17.66 24.92
CA HIS A 139 30.92 -17.34 25.70
C HIS A 139 29.75 -18.27 25.35
N ARG A 140 28.77 -18.33 26.25
CA ARG A 140 27.49 -18.99 25.97
C ARG A 140 26.63 -18.09 25.11
N LEU A 141 25.96 -18.68 24.12
CA LEU A 141 24.97 -17.95 23.34
C LEU A 141 23.71 -17.72 24.19
N PRO A 142 23.03 -16.56 24.07
CA PRO A 142 21.79 -16.30 24.75
C PRO A 142 20.73 -17.34 24.34
N LYS A 143 19.88 -17.73 25.30
CA LYS A 143 18.73 -18.59 25.01
C LYS A 143 17.72 -17.81 24.19
N ASN A 144 17.64 -18.09 22.90
CA ASN A 144 16.53 -17.61 22.08
C ASN A 144 15.47 -18.71 22.03
N GLU A 145 14.35 -18.52 22.75
CA GLU A 145 13.19 -19.43 22.76
C GLU A 145 12.66 -19.70 21.33
N ALA A 146 12.87 -18.77 20.40
CA ALA A 146 12.39 -18.85 19.03
C ALA A 146 13.27 -19.67 18.05
N SER A 147 14.57 -19.88 18.34
CA SER A 147 15.52 -20.38 17.34
C SER A 147 15.89 -21.87 17.48
N TYR A 148 15.58 -22.51 18.61
CA TYR A 148 15.96 -23.91 18.87
C TYR A 148 14.89 -24.94 18.48
N SER A 149 13.67 -24.54 18.11
CA SER A 149 12.60 -25.51 17.82
C SER A 149 12.64 -26.08 16.40
N SER A 150 13.24 -25.37 15.43
CA SER A 150 13.19 -25.77 14.00
C SER A 150 14.32 -26.71 13.56
N ARG A 151 15.40 -26.87 14.34
CA ARG A 151 16.54 -27.73 13.97
C ARG A 151 16.53 -29.13 14.61
N LEU A 152 15.53 -29.45 15.44
CA LEU A 152 15.44 -30.72 16.18
C LEU A 152 14.30 -31.65 15.70
N SER A 153 13.78 -31.46 14.48
CA SER A 153 12.68 -32.30 13.95
C SER A 153 13.13 -33.57 13.23
N ASP A 154 14.35 -34.07 13.47
CA ASP A 154 14.72 -35.42 13.04
C ASP A 154 15.61 -36.10 14.08
N GLY A 155 15.18 -37.28 14.55
CA GLY A 155 15.92 -38.11 15.50
C GLY A 155 15.47 -38.01 16.96
N SER A 156 14.57 -38.91 17.33
CA SER A 156 14.14 -39.22 18.70
C SER A 156 15.32 -39.43 19.68
N ARG A 157 15.65 -38.43 20.49
CA ARG A 157 16.41 -38.60 21.74
C ARG A 157 15.83 -37.70 22.84
N LYS A 158 15.57 -38.29 24.01
CA LYS A 158 15.06 -37.62 25.22
C LYS A 158 15.93 -36.40 25.54
N LYS A 159 15.32 -35.20 25.59
CA LYS A 159 16.00 -33.91 25.84
C LYS A 159 16.55 -33.81 27.27
N LEU A 160 17.86 -33.95 27.41
CA LEU A 160 18.63 -33.18 28.39
C LEU A 160 18.81 -31.78 27.81
N ALA A 161 18.48 -30.74 28.57
CA ALA A 161 18.56 -29.35 28.12
C ALA A 161 20.02 -28.86 28.01
N GLY A 162 20.74 -29.31 26.98
CA GLY A 162 22.06 -28.78 26.63
C GLY A 162 21.95 -27.35 26.08
N LYS A 163 22.90 -26.48 26.42
CA LYS A 163 23.06 -25.16 25.79
C LYS A 163 24.22 -25.20 24.80
N THR A 164 24.22 -24.20 23.92
CA THR A 164 25.28 -24.02 22.94
C THR A 164 26.27 -22.96 23.38
N THR A 165 27.56 -23.30 23.28
CA THR A 165 28.69 -22.40 23.43
C THR A 165 29.16 -21.97 22.06
N LYS A 166 29.49 -20.69 21.88
CA LYS A 166 30.26 -20.24 20.72
C LYS A 166 31.67 -19.92 21.19
N ALA A 167 32.66 -20.50 20.53
CA ALA A 167 34.06 -20.21 20.72
C ALA A 167 34.57 -19.50 19.47
N LEU A 168 35.10 -18.31 19.64
CA LEU A 168 35.80 -17.58 18.59
C LEU A 168 37.26 -18.04 18.64
N ILE A 169 37.62 -18.93 17.73
CA ILE A 169 38.98 -19.49 17.62
C ILE A 169 39.63 -18.72 16.48
N LEU A 170 40.45 -17.73 16.83
CA LEU A 170 41.25 -17.03 15.82
C LEU A 170 42.41 -17.95 15.46
N ALA A 171 42.30 -18.68 14.36
CA ALA A 171 43.46 -19.29 13.74
C ALA A 171 44.22 -18.17 13.00
N GLU A 172 45.27 -17.63 13.62
CA GLU A 172 46.28 -16.87 12.87
C GLU A 172 46.97 -17.81 11.88
N TYR A 173 47.02 -17.42 10.60
CA TYR A 173 47.85 -18.05 9.57
C TYR A 173 49.22 -17.37 9.51
#